data_AF-A0AAU2PQP2-F1
#
_entry.id   AF-A0AAU2PQP2-F1
#
_cell.length_a   1.000
_cell.length_b   1.000
_cell.length_c   1.000
_cell.angle_alpha   90.00
_cell.angle_beta   90.00
_cell.angle_gamma   90.00
#
_symmetry.space_group_name_H-M   'P 1'
#
loop_
_entity.id
_entity.type
_entity.pdbx_description
1 polymer ?
#
loop_
_entity_poly.entity_id
_entity_poly.type
_entity_poly.pdbx_seq_one_letter_code
_entity_poly.pdbx_strand_id
1 'polypeptide(L)' 'MGTVTEALLARVRAARAELAAAVAADDAYSVAVAQDELDDAVRLTRGYGLDVEAAAADKE' A
#
# COMPACT_ATOMS: atom_id res chain seq x y z
N MET A 1 2.92 14.46 12.79
CA MET A 1 2.33 14.25 11.45
C MET A 1 0.82 14.28 11.63
N GLY A 2 0.06 14.91 10.73
CA GLY A 2 -1.39 15.06 10.92
C GLY A 2 -2.09 13.70 10.88
N THR A 3 -3.26 13.60 11.51
CA THR A 3 -4.11 12.38 11.52
C THR A 3 -4.36 11.81 10.13
N VAL A 4 -4.42 12.67 9.10
CA VAL A 4 -4.56 12.28 7.69
C VAL A 4 -3.32 11.56 7.17
N THR A 5 -2.11 12.06 7.45
CA THR A 5 -0.85 11.42 7.03
C THR A 5 -0.74 10.02 7.62
N GLU A 6 -1.06 9.87 8.90
CA GLU A 6 -1.01 8.56 9.58
C GLU A 6 -2.04 7.59 9.01
N ALA A 7 -3.26 8.05 8.73
CA ALA A 7 -4.30 7.25 8.09
C ALA A 7 -3.89 6.79 6.68
N LEU A 8 -3.26 7.66 5.89
CA LEU A 8 -2.77 7.34 4.56
C LEU A 8 -1.66 6.27 4.60
N LEU A 9 -0.70 6.42 5.51
CA LEU A 9 0.36 5.42 5.71
C LEU A 9 -0.20 4.09 6.23
N ALA A 10 -1.21 4.13 7.11
CA ALA A 10 -1.89 2.93 7.59
C ALA A 10 -2.61 2.19 6.45
N ARG A 11 -3.25 2.92 5.52
CA ARG A 11 -3.90 2.35 4.34
C ARG A 11 -2.90 1.62 3.43
N VAL A 12 -1.75 2.25 3.14
CA VAL A 12 -0.69 1.59 2.34
C VAL A 12 -0.21 0.31 3.01
N ARG A 13 -0.03 0.30 4.34
CA ARG A 13 0.37 -0.90 5.08
C ARG A 13 -0.69 -2.00 5.02
N ALA A 14 -1.96 -1.64 5.13
CA ALA A 14 -3.07 -2.58 5.02
C ALA A 14 -3.13 -3.22 3.62
N ALA A 15 -3.08 -2.42 2.56
CA ALA A 15 -3.10 -2.92 1.19
C ALA A 15 -1.91 -3.85 0.88
N ARG A 16 -0.70 -3.53 1.38
CA ARG A 16 0.46 -4.42 1.28
C ARG A 16 0.25 -5.76 2.00
N ALA A 17 -0.36 -5.74 3.19
CA ALA A 17 -0.66 -6.94 3.95
C ALA A 17 -1.72 -7.81 3.26
N GLU A 18 -2.76 -7.19 2.71
CA GLU A 18 -3.80 -7.88 1.93
C GLU A 18 -3.24 -8.51 0.66
N LEU A 19 -2.37 -7.80 -0.07
CA LEU A 19 -1.69 -8.35 -1.23
C LEU A 19 -0.83 -9.57 -0.87
N ALA A 20 -0.04 -9.49 0.21
CA ALA A 20 0.77 -10.61 0.68
C ALA A 20 -0.10 -11.82 1.08
N ALA A 21 -1.24 -11.58 1.72
CA ALA A 21 -2.19 -12.63 2.09
C ALA A 21 -2.84 -13.28 0.86
N ALA A 22 -3.25 -12.48 -0.13
CA ALA A 22 -3.84 -12.97 -1.38
C ALA A 22 -2.85 -13.82 -2.19
N VAL A 23 -1.58 -13.40 -2.27
CA VAL A 23 -0.51 -14.19 -2.90
C VAL A 23 -0.29 -15.51 -2.15
N ALA A 24 -0.25 -15.48 -0.81
CA ALA A 24 -0.08 -16.69 -0.01
C ALA A 24 -1.26 -17.67 -0.15
N ALA A 25 -2.45 -17.17 -0.45
CA ALA A 25 -3.65 -17.97 -0.67
C ALA A 25 -3.80 -18.48 -2.13
N ASP A 26 -2.90 -18.09 -3.04
CA ASP A 26 -3.01 -18.34 -4.49
C ASP A 26 -4.37 -17.88 -5.09
N ASP A 27 -4.90 -16.79 -4.55
CA ASP A 27 -6.16 -16.20 -5.00
C ASP A 27 -5.88 -15.07 -6.00
N ALA A 28 -5.83 -15.43 -7.28
CA ALA A 28 -5.53 -14.50 -8.37
C ALA A 28 -6.50 -13.30 -8.46
N TYR A 29 -7.77 -13.48 -8.09
CA TYR A 29 -8.73 -12.39 -8.09
C TYR A 29 -8.43 -11.41 -6.95
N SER A 30 -8.22 -11.94 -5.74
CA SER A 30 -7.87 -11.11 -4.58
C SER A 30 -6.53 -10.41 -4.75
N VAL A 31 -5.56 -11.03 -5.44
CA VAL A 31 -4.29 -10.40 -5.81
C VAL A 31 -4.53 -9.17 -6.69
N ALA A 32 -5.34 -9.30 -7.74
CA ALA A 32 -5.63 -8.18 -8.64
C ALA A 32 -6.32 -7.02 -7.90
N VAL A 33 -7.27 -7.33 -7.02
CA VAL A 33 -7.95 -6.32 -6.19
C VAL A 33 -6.99 -5.62 -5.24
N ALA A 34 -6.13 -6.38 -4.54
CA ALA A 34 -5.19 -5.80 -3.58
C ALA A 34 -4.08 -4.98 -4.26
N GLN A 35 -3.70 -5.32 -5.49
CA GLN A 35 -2.78 -4.51 -6.30
C GLN A 35 -3.37 -3.15 -6.68
N ASP A 36 -4.60 -3.12 -7.19
CA ASP A 36 -5.30 -1.88 -7.54
C ASP A 36 -5.47 -0.96 -6.32
N GLU A 37 -5.85 -1.54 -5.17
CA GLU A 37 -5.99 -0.81 -3.91
C GLU A 37 -4.65 -0.28 -3.38
N LEU A 38 -3.55 -1.05 -3.53
CA LEU A 38 -2.22 -0.58 -3.18
C LEU A 38 -1.79 0.59 -4.08
N ASP A 39 -1.99 0.48 -5.38
CA ASP A 39 -1.66 1.54 -6.34
C ASP A 39 -2.44 2.83 -6.02
N ASP A 40 -3.72 2.71 -5.67
CA ASP A 40 -4.55 3.84 -5.26
C ASP A 40 -4.08 4.47 -3.94
N ALA A 41 -3.72 3.66 -2.95
CA ALA A 41 -3.18 4.15 -1.68
C ALA A 41 -1.83 4.87 -1.87
N VAL A 42 -0.96 4.35 -2.74
CA VAL A 42 0.33 4.97 -3.12
C VAL A 42 0.10 6.27 -3.90
N ARG A 43 -0.82 6.28 -4.86
CA ARG A 43 -1.18 7.47 -5.63
C ARG A 43 -1.74 8.56 -4.73
N LEU A 44 -2.59 8.20 -3.78
CA LEU A 44 -3.16 9.14 -2.82
C LEU A 44 -2.09 9.72 -1.90
N THR A 45 -1.21 8.89 -1.32
CA THR A 45 -0.10 9.35 -0.47
C THR A 45 0.84 10.31 -1.21
N ARG A 46 1.19 10.01 -2.46
CA ARG A 46 1.99 10.91 -3.32
C ARG A 46 1.31 12.28 -3.52
N GLY A 47 -0.02 12.30 -3.66
CA GLY A 47 -0.80 13.55 -3.73
C GLY A 47 -0.66 14.45 -2.49
N TYR A 48 -0.28 13.89 -1.34
CA TYR A 48 0.01 14.61 -0.10
C TYR A 48 1.52 14.88 0.10
N GLY A 49 2.35 14.62 -0.92
CA GLY A 49 3.80 14.79 -0.85
C GLY A 49 4.52 13.70 -0.04
N LEU A 50 3.88 12.55 0.20
CA LEU A 50 4.48 11.41 0.89
C LEU A 50 4.99 10.42 -0.14
N ASP A 51 6.30 10.17 -0.16
CA ASP A 51 6.88 9.10 -0.98
C ASP A 51 7.03 7.82 -0.16
N VAL A 52 6.11 6.88 -0.39
CA VAL A 52 6.04 5.58 0.30
C VAL A 52 6.75 4.44 -0.45
N GLU A 53 7.24 4.73 -1.66
CA GLU A 53 7.95 3.77 -2.50
C GLU A 53 9.45 3.81 -2.20
N ALA A 54 10.02 5.00 -1.99
CA ALA A 54 11.38 5.17 -1.49
C ALA A 54 11.63 4.44 -0.16
N ALA A 55 10.63 4.38 0.72
CA ALA A 55 10.74 3.73 2.02
C ALA A 55 10.77 2.18 1.96
N ALA A 56 10.39 1.57 0.83
CA ALA A 56 10.48 0.12 0.65
C ALA A 56 11.83 -0.32 0.06
N ALA A 57 12.50 0.56 -0.70
CA ALA A 57 13.79 0.29 -1.33
C ALA A 57 15.00 0.46 -0.39
N ASP A 58 14.84 1.17 0.73
CA ASP A 58 15.92 1.44 1.70
C ASP A 58 16.19 0.26 2.69
N LYS A 59 15.76 -0.94 2.30
CA LYS A 59 16.14 -2.21 2.95
C LYS A 59 16.91 -3.08 1.95
N GLU A 60 18.09 -2.64 1.57
CA GLU A 60 19.13 -3.48 0.95
C GLU A 60 20.32 -3.62 1.91
#